data_AF-A0A011QS28-F1
#
_entry.id   AF-A0A011QS28-F1
#
_cell.length_a   1.000
_cell.length_b   1.000
_cell.length_c   1.000
_cell.angle_alpha   90.00
_cell.angle_beta   90.00
_cell.angle_gamma   90.00
#
_symmetry.space_group_name_H-M   'P 1'
#
loop_
_entity.id
_entity.type
_entity.pdbx_description
1 polymer ?
#
loop_
_entity_poly.entity_id
_entity_poly.type
_entity_poly.pdbx_seq_one_letter_code
_entity_poly.pdbx_strand_id
1 'polypeptide(L)'
;MKALAGPEFDATILSMRSAGRSFADIAKAVGCSHTTAWKRLEQLRHAGATVPVAERTAKKRCEAAPPAAPPLTPAQQAKLPAWRTCLGGCGNIFESSSAGNRICPRCRHRRDNVHPFTPDTL
;
A
#
# COMPACT_ATOMS: atom_id res chain seq x y z
N MET A 1 -1.42 -29.16 21.42
CA MET A 1 -2.35 -28.18 20.79
C MET A 1 -3.17 -28.93 19.76
N LYS A 2 -4.50 -28.97 19.94
CA LYS A 2 -5.42 -29.88 19.23
C LYS A 2 -5.56 -29.48 17.75
N ALA A 3 -5.44 -30.46 16.87
CA ALA A 3 -5.75 -30.35 15.45
C ALA A 3 -7.25 -30.06 15.27
N LEU A 4 -7.61 -28.79 15.08
CA LEU A 4 -8.95 -28.41 14.62
C LEU A 4 -8.91 -28.22 13.10
N ALA A 5 -8.57 -29.29 12.39
CA ALA A 5 -8.76 -29.44 10.95
C ALA A 5 -9.85 -30.48 10.71
N GLY A 6 -10.96 -30.37 11.45
CA GLY A 6 -12.13 -31.21 11.28
C GLY A 6 -13.06 -30.65 10.19
N PRO A 7 -13.94 -31.48 9.60
CA PRO A 7 -14.92 -31.01 8.60
C PRO A 7 -15.84 -29.91 9.14
N GLU A 8 -16.10 -29.90 10.45
CA GLU A 8 -16.85 -28.85 11.17
C GLU A 8 -16.20 -27.46 11.05
N PHE A 9 -14.86 -27.42 11.09
CA PHE A 9 -14.05 -26.21 10.94
C PHE A 9 -14.20 -25.66 9.51
N ASP A 10 -14.05 -26.55 8.54
CA ASP A 10 -14.12 -26.23 7.12
C ASP A 10 -15.55 -25.79 6.73
N ALA A 11 -16.59 -26.45 7.24
CA ALA A 11 -17.99 -26.08 7.03
C ALA A 11 -18.29 -24.68 7.57
N THR A 12 -17.79 -24.36 8.77
CA THR A 12 -17.96 -23.04 9.41
C THR A 12 -17.26 -21.94 8.60
N ILE A 13 -16.04 -22.22 8.14
CA ILE A 13 -15.26 -21.32 7.30
C ILE A 13 -15.95 -21.05 5.96
N LEU A 14 -16.46 -22.09 5.29
CA LEU A 14 -17.14 -21.98 4.01
C LEU A 14 -18.48 -21.24 4.16
N SER A 15 -19.25 -21.51 5.20
CA SER A 15 -20.51 -20.84 5.51
C SER A 15 -20.32 -19.35 5.80
N MET A 16 -19.31 -18.98 6.60
CA MET A 16 -19.01 -17.56 6.82
C MET A 16 -18.45 -16.87 5.58
N ARG A 17 -17.73 -17.62 4.72
CA ARG A 17 -17.22 -17.08 3.47
C ARG A 17 -18.33 -16.84 2.44
N SER A 18 -19.29 -17.75 2.32
CA SER A 18 -20.49 -17.54 1.49
C SER A 18 -21.33 -16.37 2.01
N ALA A 19 -21.38 -16.16 3.33
CA ALA A 19 -22.00 -15.00 3.96
C ALA A 19 -21.18 -13.69 3.82
N GLY A 20 -20.04 -13.70 3.12
CA GLY A 20 -19.23 -12.51 2.84
C GLY A 20 -18.44 -11.96 4.03
N ARG A 21 -18.30 -12.70 5.14
CA ARG A 21 -17.53 -12.25 6.32
C ARG A 21 -16.04 -12.11 6.04
N SER A 22 -15.38 -11.23 6.79
CA SER A 22 -13.94 -11.01 6.66
C SER A 22 -13.17 -12.19 7.24
N PHE A 23 -11.93 -12.41 6.80
CA PHE A 23 -11.09 -13.48 7.35
C PHE A 23 -10.78 -13.27 8.84
N ALA A 24 -10.77 -12.02 9.32
CA ALA A 24 -10.59 -11.70 10.73
C ALA A 24 -11.81 -12.10 11.57
N ASP A 25 -13.02 -11.86 11.05
CA ASP A 25 -14.26 -12.34 11.68
C ASP A 25 -14.32 -13.87 11.69
N ILE A 26 -13.91 -14.51 10.59
CA ILE A 26 -13.84 -15.97 10.49
C ILE A 26 -12.87 -16.52 11.52
N ALA A 27 -11.66 -15.97 11.59
CA ALA A 27 -10.65 -16.30 12.58
C ALA A 27 -11.18 -16.15 14.01
N LYS A 28 -11.90 -15.05 14.31
CA LYS A 28 -12.47 -14.80 15.63
C LYS A 28 -13.54 -15.83 16.00
N ALA A 29 -14.43 -16.19 15.08
CA ALA A 29 -15.51 -17.13 15.39
C ALA A 29 -15.02 -18.57 15.58
N VAL A 30 -13.92 -18.94 14.91
CA VAL A 30 -13.34 -20.29 15.00
C VAL A 30 -12.13 -20.33 15.96
N GLY A 31 -11.82 -19.22 16.64
CA GLY A 31 -10.74 -19.14 17.63
C GLY A 31 -9.34 -19.39 17.06
N CYS A 32 -9.09 -19.01 15.81
CA CYS A 32 -7.84 -19.26 15.10
C CYS A 32 -7.20 -17.97 14.59
N SER A 33 -5.92 -18.03 14.22
CA SER A 33 -5.23 -16.90 13.59
C SER A 33 -5.76 -16.63 12.18
N HIS A 34 -5.76 -15.36 11.78
CA HIS A 34 -6.14 -14.91 10.44
C HIS A 34 -5.41 -15.67 9.31
N THR A 35 -4.10 -15.89 9.48
CA THR A 35 -3.26 -16.64 8.54
C THR A 35 -3.65 -18.11 8.43
N THR A 36 -4.10 -18.73 9.53
CA THR A 36 -4.58 -20.12 9.54
C THR A 36 -5.89 -20.26 8.78
N ALA A 37 -6.85 -19.34 9.01
CA ALA A 37 -8.12 -19.33 8.28
C ALA A 37 -7.91 -19.12 6.76
N TRP A 38 -6.97 -18.24 6.38
CA TRP A 38 -6.61 -18.03 4.97
C TRP A 38 -5.97 -19.27 4.34
N LYS A 39 -4.95 -19.87 4.99
CA LYS A 39 -4.29 -21.10 4.49
C LYS A 39 -5.30 -22.23 4.31
N ARG A 40 -6.26 -22.38 5.23
CA ARG A 40 -7.27 -23.43 5.13
C ARG A 40 -8.24 -23.21 3.96
N LEU A 41 -8.69 -21.98 3.75
CA LEU A 41 -9.52 -21.63 2.59
C LEU A 41 -8.79 -21.89 1.27
N GLU A 42 -7.49 -21.60 1.22
CA GLU A 42 -6.69 -21.87 0.03
C GLU A 42 -6.54 -23.38 -0.24
N GLN A 43 -6.34 -24.19 0.81
CA GLN A 43 -6.36 -25.64 0.70
C GLN A 43 -7.71 -26.17 0.19
N LEU A 44 -8.83 -25.64 0.68
CA LEU A 44 -10.18 -26.03 0.24
C LEU A 44 -10.43 -25.64 -1.23
N ARG A 45 -9.91 -24.50 -1.69
CA ARG A 45 -9.96 -24.09 -3.10
C ARG A 45 -9.18 -25.04 -4.01
N HIS A 46 -7.97 -25.40 -3.61
CA HIS A 46 -7.16 -26.37 -4.35
C HIS A 46 -7.79 -27.77 -4.37
N ALA A 47 -8.52 -28.14 -3.33
CA ALA A 47 -9.28 -29.40 -3.26
C ALA A 47 -10.59 -29.38 -4.08
N GLY A 48 -10.89 -28.30 -4.81
CA GLY A 48 -12.08 -28.19 -5.65
C GLY A 48 -13.37 -27.83 -4.90
N ALA A 49 -13.29 -27.51 -3.60
CA ALA A 49 -14.42 -26.97 -2.84
C ALA A 49 -14.59 -25.47 -3.16
N THR A 50 -15.01 -25.17 -4.39
CA THR A 50 -15.29 -23.80 -4.83
C THR A 50 -16.63 -23.35 -4.27
N VAL A 51 -16.61 -22.51 -3.24
CA VAL A 51 -17.79 -21.76 -2.83
C VAL A 51 -17.86 -20.50 -3.71
N PRO A 52 -18.98 -20.26 -4.43
CA PRO A 52 -19.17 -18.98 -5.10
C PRO A 52 -19.16 -17.91 -4.03
N VAL A 53 -18.13 -17.08 -4.04
CA VAL A 53 -18.06 -15.91 -3.15
C VAL A 53 -19.21 -15.01 -3.58
N ALA A 54 -20.28 -14.98 -2.80
CA ALA A 54 -21.35 -14.01 -2.97
C ALA A 54 -20.67 -12.64 -3.09
N GLU A 55 -20.97 -11.98 -4.20
CA GLU A 55 -20.40 -10.69 -4.57
C GLU A 55 -20.52 -9.78 -3.35
N ARG A 56 -19.38 -9.47 -2.73
CA ARG A 56 -19.34 -8.47 -1.70
C ARG A 56 -19.60 -7.16 -2.40
N THR A 57 -20.88 -6.80 -2.53
CA THR A 57 -21.28 -5.40 -2.53
C THR A 57 -20.60 -4.81 -1.32
N ALA A 58 -19.49 -4.11 -1.60
CA ALA A 58 -18.77 -3.34 -0.62
C ALA A 58 -19.76 -2.28 -0.14
N LYS A 59 -20.57 -2.64 0.87
CA LYS A 59 -21.01 -1.68 1.87
C LYS A 59 -19.72 -1.25 2.55
N LYS A 60 -18.99 -0.35 1.88
CA LYS A 60 -18.26 0.71 2.56
C LYS A 60 -19.21 1.11 3.68
N ARG A 61 -18.81 0.88 4.92
CA ARG A 61 -19.28 1.76 5.97
C ARG A 61 -18.93 3.14 5.47
N CYS A 62 -19.93 3.84 4.94
CA CYS A 62 -19.95 5.28 4.91
C CYS A 62 -20.01 5.69 6.38
N GLU A 63 -18.91 5.50 7.11
CA GLU A 63 -18.51 6.57 8.00
C GLU A 63 -18.33 7.74 7.05
N ALA A 64 -19.22 8.72 7.12
CA ALA A 64 -19.26 9.84 6.21
C ALA A 64 -17.84 10.39 6.12
N ALA A 65 -17.15 10.11 5.01
CA ALA A 65 -15.89 10.73 4.74
C ALA A 65 -16.19 12.23 4.75
N PRO A 66 -15.46 13.05 5.52
CA PRO A 66 -15.55 14.50 5.33
C PRO A 66 -15.39 14.76 3.83
N PRO A 67 -16.18 15.69 3.24
CA PRO A 67 -16.26 15.85 1.79
C PRO A 67 -14.85 15.85 1.22
N ALA A 68 -14.59 14.90 0.31
CA ALA A 68 -13.27 14.73 -0.28
C ALA A 68 -12.79 16.10 -0.73
N ALA A 69 -11.74 16.59 -0.07
CA ALA A 69 -11.12 17.85 -0.45
C ALA A 69 -10.88 17.81 -1.97
N PRO A 70 -11.15 18.89 -2.71
CA PRO A 70 -10.95 18.91 -4.15
C PRO A 70 -9.53 18.41 -4.45
N PRO A 71 -9.33 17.59 -5.50
CA PRO A 71 -8.01 17.08 -5.85
C PRO A 71 -7.06 18.27 -5.91
N LEU A 72 -5.94 18.16 -5.17
CA LEU A 72 -4.98 19.25 -5.04
C LEU A 72 -4.61 19.72 -6.44
N THR A 73 -4.76 21.02 -6.67
CA THR A 73 -4.34 21.64 -7.93
C THR A 73 -2.85 21.35 -8.17
N PRO A 74 -2.38 21.33 -9.43
CA PRO A 74 -0.95 21.13 -9.73
C PRO A 74 -0.03 22.07 -8.93
N ALA A 75 -0.50 23.29 -8.64
CA ALA A 75 0.20 24.26 -7.81
C ALA A 75 0.31 23.86 -6.33
N GLN A 76 -0.72 23.22 -5.78
CA GLN A 76 -0.71 22.69 -4.41
C GLN A 76 0.15 21.42 -4.33
N GLN A 77 0.06 20.55 -5.33
CA GLN A 77 0.88 19.35 -5.40
C GLN A 77 2.37 19.67 -5.60
N ALA A 78 2.68 20.82 -6.22
CA ALA A 78 4.04 21.30 -6.36
C ALA A 78 4.73 21.66 -5.02
N LYS A 79 3.95 21.91 -3.96
CA LYS A 79 4.47 22.27 -2.63
C LYS A 79 4.66 21.06 -1.71
N LEU A 80 4.23 19.87 -2.13
CA LEU A 80 4.35 18.67 -1.33
C LEU A 80 5.71 17.98 -1.54
N PRO A 81 6.26 17.34 -0.49
CA PRO A 81 7.42 16.50 -0.63
C PRO A 81 7.11 15.33 -1.56
N ALA A 82 8.03 15.03 -2.48
CA ALA A 82 7.87 13.92 -3.41
C ALA A 82 9.23 13.35 -3.83
N TRP A 83 9.23 12.06 -4.12
CA TRP A 83 10.36 11.35 -4.72
C TRP A 83 10.51 11.75 -6.18
N ARG A 84 11.72 12.14 -6.58
CA ARG A 84 11.99 12.69 -7.91
C ARG A 84 13.33 12.24 -8.44
N THR A 85 13.41 12.07 -9.75
CA THR A 85 14.66 11.82 -10.48
C THR A 85 15.49 13.10 -10.55
N CYS A 86 16.78 12.98 -10.25
CA CYS A 86 17.75 14.06 -10.33
C CYS A 86 18.11 14.40 -11.79
N LEU A 87 17.89 15.66 -12.15
CA LEU A 87 18.28 16.25 -13.45
C LEU A 87 19.63 16.97 -13.38
N GLY A 88 20.34 16.86 -12.25
CA GLY A 88 21.68 17.41 -12.04
C GLY A 88 22.82 16.61 -12.69
N GLY A 89 22.50 15.51 -13.38
CA GLY A 89 23.44 14.64 -14.10
C GLY A 89 23.64 13.25 -13.51
N CYS A 90 23.19 12.97 -12.28
CA CYS A 90 23.36 11.64 -11.67
C CYS A 90 22.19 10.67 -11.88
N GLY A 91 21.02 11.13 -12.33
CA GLY A 91 19.85 10.28 -12.61
C GLY A 91 19.21 9.59 -11.39
N ASN A 92 19.77 9.76 -10.18
CA ASN A 92 19.26 9.11 -8.97
C ASN A 92 17.92 9.68 -8.51
N ILE A 93 17.10 8.85 -7.88
CA ILE A 93 15.86 9.27 -7.23
C ILE A 93 16.19 9.81 -5.82
N PHE A 94 15.65 10.97 -5.47
CA PHE A 94 15.81 11.58 -4.16
C PHE A 94 14.50 12.19 -3.68
N GLU A 95 14.33 12.27 -2.35
CA GLU A 95 13.21 12.98 -1.75
C GLU A 95 13.45 14.49 -1.87
N SER A 96 12.48 15.19 -2.46
CA SER A 96 12.53 16.63 -2.63
C SER A 96 11.38 17.29 -1.90
N SER A 97 11.67 18.26 -1.04
CA SER A 97 10.69 19.02 -0.27
C SER A 97 9.77 19.91 -1.11
N SER A 98 10.08 20.10 -2.40
CA SER A 98 9.25 20.85 -3.35
C SER A 98 9.42 20.35 -4.77
N ALA A 99 8.41 20.54 -5.62
CA ALA A 99 8.44 20.09 -7.01
C ALA A 99 9.42 20.86 -7.90
N GLY A 100 9.78 22.08 -7.50
CA GLY A 100 10.76 22.88 -8.21
C GLY A 100 12.18 22.34 -8.05
N ASN A 101 12.51 21.72 -6.91
CA ASN A 101 13.85 21.18 -6.71
C ASN A 101 13.99 19.80 -7.39
N ARG A 102 14.63 19.82 -8.56
CA ARG A 102 14.92 18.64 -9.39
C ARG A 102 16.38 18.20 -9.34
N ILE A 103 17.19 18.79 -8.45
CA ILE A 103 18.62 18.49 -8.32
C ILE A 103 18.85 17.93 -6.91
N CYS A 104 19.39 16.72 -6.83
CA CYS A 104 19.68 16.10 -5.54
C CYS A 104 20.76 16.90 -4.77
N PRO A 105 20.81 16.81 -3.43
CA PRO A 105 21.77 17.55 -2.61
C PRO A 105 23.22 17.38 -3.06
N ARG A 106 23.59 16.18 -3.51
CA ARG A 106 24.93 15.87 -4.02
C ARG A 106 25.27 16.61 -5.32
N CYS A 107 24.34 16.63 -6.29
CA CYS A 107 24.54 17.35 -7.54
C CYS A 107 24.47 18.86 -7.36
N ARG A 108 23.64 19.33 -6.42
CA ARG A 108 23.56 20.73 -6.04
C ARG A 108 24.88 21.19 -5.44
N HIS A 109 25.39 20.48 -4.42
CA HIS A 109 26.68 20.75 -3.82
C HIS A 109 27.82 20.74 -4.84
N ARG A 110 27.86 19.80 -5.79
CA ARG A 110 28.85 19.81 -6.87
C ARG A 110 28.78 21.09 -7.69
N ARG A 111 27.59 21.58 -8.04
CA ARG A 111 27.41 22.83 -8.79
C ARG A 111 27.84 24.05 -7.98
N ASP A 112 27.44 24.13 -6.72
CA ASP A 112 27.81 25.24 -5.83
C ASP A 112 29.34 25.33 -5.62
N ASN A 113 30.04 24.19 -5.61
CA ASN A 113 31.51 24.16 -5.49
C ASN A 113 32.26 24.37 -6.81
N VAL A 114 31.60 24.24 -7.96
CA VAL A 114 32.17 24.63 -9.26
C VAL A 114 31.83 26.10 -9.48
N HIS A 115 32.46 26.99 -8.72
CA HIS A 115 32.42 28.42 -8.98
C HIS A 115 33.40 28.75 -10.11
N PRO A 116 32.96 29.32 -11.26
CA PRO A 116 33.87 29.81 -12.28
C PRO A 116 34.25 31.25 -11.94
N PHE A 117 35.17 31.47 -11.01
CA PHE A 117 35.90 32.74 -10.91
C PHE A 117 37.09 32.59 -9.96
N THR A 118 38.17 31.98 -10.43
CA THR A 118 39.49 32.55 -10.11
C THR A 118 39.76 33.58 -11.20
N PRO A 119 39.67 34.90 -10.93
CA PRO A 119 40.29 35.84 -11.84
C PRO A 119 41.77 35.49 -11.87
N ASP A 120 42.28 35.23 -13.07
CA ASP A 120 43.70 35.03 -13.33
C ASP A 120 44.38 36.37 -13.05
N THR A 121 44.84 36.57 -11.82
CA THR A 121 45.63 37.74 -11.46
C THR A 121 47.07 37.45 -11.88
N LEU A 122 47.41 38.01 -13.04
CA LEU A 122 48.78 38.21 -13.55
C LEU A 122 49.69 38.88 -12.50
#